data_AF-A0A193GAD4-F1
#
_entry.id   AF-A0A193GAD4-F1
#
_cell.length_a   1.000
_cell.length_b   1.000
_cell.length_c   1.000
_cell.angle_alpha   90.00
_cell.angle_beta   90.00
_cell.angle_gamma   90.00
#
_symmetry.space_group_name_H-M   'P 1'
#
loop_
_entity.id
_entity.type
_entity.pdbx_description
1 polymer ?
#
loop_
_entity_poly.entity_id
_entity_poly.type
_entity_poly.pdbx_seq_one_letter_code
_entity_poly.pdbx_strand_id
1 'polypeptide(L)'
;MAGKPKYHEDVAKLRGHLDEWIDMQSEGLPARVIAEKLGVSKSSLWKLAEEDADIGAALSRARTRAAFALVEEASDLIDDAPLVAEALRKADMQAKARFWRAERLNREQFGQRVEGGVTINLNALHLDAVRALSAGRTGALPAAQAVEIPALPAPAEHAGE
;
A
#
# COMPACT_ATOMS: atom_id res chain seq x y z
N MET A 1 -16.27 7.31 -33.82
CA MET A 1 -15.80 6.84 -32.51
C MET A 1 -16.99 6.53 -31.63
N ALA A 2 -17.55 5.31 -31.71
CA ALA A 2 -18.74 4.94 -30.95
C ALA A 2 -18.35 4.55 -29.51
N GLY A 3 -17.90 5.54 -28.73
CA GLY A 3 -17.62 5.40 -27.31
C GLY A 3 -18.91 5.53 -26.50
N LYS A 4 -19.00 4.79 -25.38
CA LYS A 4 -20.18 4.79 -24.49
C LYS A 4 -20.49 6.24 -24.08
N PRO A 5 -21.64 6.82 -24.45
CA PRO A 5 -21.92 8.26 -24.26
C PRO A 5 -21.85 8.67 -22.79
N LYS A 6 -22.27 7.78 -21.89
CA LYS A 6 -22.19 7.96 -20.44
C LYS A 6 -20.76 8.14 -19.90
N TYR A 7 -19.77 7.45 -20.49
CA TYR A 7 -18.38 7.59 -20.05
C TYR A 7 -17.82 8.97 -20.36
N HIS A 8 -18.12 9.51 -21.55
CA HIS A 8 -17.66 10.84 -21.93
C HIS A 8 -18.28 11.94 -21.06
N GLU A 9 -19.55 11.80 -20.69
CA GLU A 9 -20.20 12.71 -19.74
C GLU A 9 -19.57 12.63 -18.35
N ASP A 10 -19.34 11.40 -17.85
CA ASP A 10 -18.67 11.19 -16.56
C ASP A 10 -17.25 11.78 -16.56
N VAL A 11 -16.49 11.62 -17.64
CA VAL A 11 -15.12 12.16 -17.75
C VAL A 11 -15.12 13.68 -17.77
N ALA A 12 -16.09 14.31 -18.45
CA ALA A 12 -16.21 15.77 -18.45
C ALA A 12 -16.48 16.31 -17.03
N LYS A 13 -17.36 15.63 -16.27
CA LYS A 13 -17.62 15.95 -14.86
C LYS A 13 -16.37 15.75 -13.99
N LEU A 14 -15.67 14.62 -14.16
CA LEU A 14 -14.47 14.33 -13.39
C LEU A 14 -13.33 15.31 -13.62
N ARG A 15 -13.13 15.76 -14.87
CA ARG A 15 -12.13 16.79 -15.17
C ARG A 15 -12.52 18.16 -14.59
N GLY A 16 -13.82 18.44 -14.48
CA GLY A 16 -14.32 19.67 -13.83
C GLY A 16 -14.17 19.67 -12.31
N HIS A 17 -14.25 18.50 -11.66
CA HIS A 17 -14.15 18.33 -10.21
C HIS A 17 -12.87 17.59 -9.79
N LEU A 18 -11.76 17.81 -10.52
CA LEU A 18 -10.52 17.08 -10.27
C LEU A 18 -9.93 17.38 -8.89
N ASP A 19 -9.92 18.65 -8.49
CA ASP A 19 -9.39 19.06 -7.19
C ASP A 19 -10.22 18.48 -6.03
N GLU A 20 -11.55 18.58 -6.13
CA GLU A 20 -12.46 17.98 -5.15
C GLU A 20 -12.27 16.46 -5.04
N TRP A 21 -12.04 15.77 -6.17
CA TRP A 21 -11.74 14.34 -6.17
C TRP A 21 -10.41 14.05 -5.45
N ILE A 22 -9.36 14.82 -5.73
CA ILE A 22 -8.04 14.66 -5.09
C ILE A 22 -8.14 14.91 -3.58
N ASP A 23 -8.90 15.91 -3.16
CA ASP A 23 -9.13 16.25 -1.75
C ASP A 23 -9.88 15.12 -1.04
N MET A 24 -11.01 14.68 -1.59
CA MET A 24 -11.76 13.52 -1.07
C MET A 24 -10.90 12.24 -1.01
N GLN A 25 -10.01 12.06 -1.98
CA GLN A 25 -9.09 10.94 -2.00
C GLN A 25 -8.01 11.06 -0.91
N SER A 26 -7.57 12.29 -0.61
CA SER A 26 -6.61 12.64 0.45
C SER A 26 -7.20 12.54 1.84
N GLU A 27 -8.51 12.73 2.01
CA GLU A 27 -9.24 12.42 3.24
C GLU A 27 -9.36 10.90 3.48
N GLY A 28 -9.04 10.06 2.48
CA GLY A 28 -9.14 8.61 2.60
C GLY A 28 -10.54 8.06 2.38
N LEU A 29 -11.46 8.84 1.81
CA LEU A 29 -12.78 8.32 1.43
C LEU A 29 -12.66 7.14 0.46
N PRO A 30 -13.58 6.15 0.54
CA PRO A 30 -13.60 5.05 -0.41
C PRO A 30 -14.13 5.52 -1.77
N ALA A 31 -13.56 5.01 -2.86
CA ALA A 31 -13.95 5.37 -4.23
C ALA A 31 -15.46 5.23 -4.54
N ARG A 32 -16.20 4.39 -3.78
CA ARG A 32 -17.67 4.30 -3.87
C ARG A 32 -18.33 5.61 -3.42
N VAL A 33 -17.92 6.15 -2.26
CA VAL A 33 -18.48 7.38 -1.70
C VAL A 33 -18.07 8.58 -2.56
N ILE A 34 -16.84 8.58 -3.08
CA ILE A 34 -16.37 9.59 -4.03
C ILE A 34 -17.23 9.58 -5.30
N ALA A 35 -17.46 8.39 -5.89
CA ALA A 35 -18.31 8.23 -7.07
C ALA A 35 -19.75 8.72 -6.83
N GLU A 36 -20.33 8.40 -5.66
CA GLU A 36 -21.66 8.86 -5.26
C GLU A 36 -21.73 10.38 -5.10
N LYS A 37 -20.74 10.99 -4.43
CA LYS A 37 -20.67 12.45 -4.22
C LYS A 37 -20.51 13.22 -5.53
N LEU A 38 -19.71 12.70 -6.45
CA LEU A 38 -19.47 13.32 -7.75
C LEU A 38 -20.53 12.95 -8.81
N GLY A 39 -21.49 12.07 -8.47
CA GLY A 39 -22.54 11.63 -9.39
C GLY A 39 -22.03 10.85 -10.61
N VAL A 40 -20.87 10.20 -10.51
CA VAL A 40 -20.23 9.46 -11.61
C VAL A 40 -20.17 7.95 -11.33
N SER A 41 -19.92 7.15 -12.36
CA SER A 41 -19.68 5.73 -12.14
C SER A 41 -18.30 5.46 -11.51
N LYS A 42 -18.22 4.52 -10.56
CA LYS A 42 -16.94 4.04 -9.99
C LYS A 42 -15.98 3.55 -11.08
N SER A 43 -16.49 2.93 -12.14
CA SER A 43 -15.65 2.47 -13.24
C SER A 43 -15.04 3.63 -14.04
N SER A 44 -15.73 4.77 -14.14
CA SER A 44 -15.25 5.94 -14.87
C SER A 44 -14.06 6.59 -14.14
N LEU A 45 -14.06 6.60 -12.80
CA LEU A 45 -12.93 7.07 -11.98
C LEU A 45 -11.64 6.29 -12.29
N TRP A 46 -11.69 4.96 -12.22
CA TRP A 46 -10.51 4.12 -12.43
C TRP A 46 -9.99 4.20 -13.85
N LYS A 47 -10.89 4.22 -14.84
CA LYS A 47 -10.50 4.34 -16.25
C LYS A 47 -9.82 5.66 -16.54
N LEU A 48 -10.37 6.78 -16.03
CA LEU A 48 -9.76 8.08 -16.23
C LEU A 48 -8.37 8.17 -15.57
N ALA A 49 -8.21 7.61 -14.37
CA ALA A 49 -6.92 7.57 -13.68
C ALA A 49 -5.87 6.68 -14.39
N GLU A 50 -6.30 5.71 -15.20
CA GLU A 50 -5.42 4.83 -15.99
C GLU A 50 -5.11 5.44 -17.36
N GLU A 51 -6.06 6.15 -17.96
CA GLU A 51 -5.89 6.85 -19.25
C GLU A 51 -5.03 8.12 -19.12
N ASP A 52 -5.13 8.83 -17.98
CA ASP A 52 -4.44 10.10 -17.74
C ASP A 52 -3.39 9.95 -16.62
N ALA A 53 -2.13 9.89 -17.04
CA ALA A 53 -1.00 9.64 -16.14
C ALA A 53 -0.81 10.73 -15.08
N ASP A 54 -1.12 11.99 -15.40
CA ASP A 54 -0.98 13.11 -14.46
C ASP A 54 -2.01 13.03 -13.35
N ILE A 55 -3.26 12.71 -13.71
CA ILE A 55 -4.34 12.42 -12.74
C ILE A 55 -3.97 11.19 -11.90
N GLY A 56 -3.50 10.12 -12.53
CA GLY A 56 -3.05 8.92 -11.82
C GLY A 56 -1.96 9.20 -10.79
N ALA A 57 -0.97 10.03 -11.16
CA ALA A 57 0.11 10.45 -10.25
C ALA A 57 -0.39 11.34 -9.10
N ALA A 58 -1.29 12.29 -9.39
CA ALA A 58 -1.89 13.14 -8.37
C ALA A 58 -2.70 12.31 -7.34
N LEU A 59 -3.48 11.35 -7.81
CA LEU A 59 -4.24 10.44 -6.94
C LEU A 59 -3.33 9.49 -6.16
N SER A 60 -2.18 9.11 -6.72
CA SER A 60 -1.19 8.33 -5.97
C SER A 60 -0.65 9.11 -4.77
N ARG A 61 -0.28 10.38 -4.97
CA ARG A 61 0.16 11.28 -3.89
C ARG A 61 -0.96 11.51 -2.87
N ALA A 62 -2.20 11.72 -3.33
CA ALA A 62 -3.37 11.85 -2.48
C ALA A 62 -3.57 10.62 -1.59
N ARG A 63 -3.42 9.41 -2.15
CA ARG A 63 -3.51 8.15 -1.40
C ARG A 63 -2.44 8.03 -0.32
N THR A 64 -1.22 8.48 -0.58
CA THR A 64 -0.17 8.51 0.45
C THR A 64 -0.52 9.45 1.60
N ARG A 65 -1.09 10.63 1.30
CA ARG A 65 -1.59 11.57 2.33
C ARG A 65 -2.77 11.00 3.11
N ALA A 66 -3.65 10.28 2.44
CA ALA A 66 -4.79 9.62 3.08
C ALA A 66 -4.42 8.61 4.14
N ALA A 67 -3.21 8.04 4.10
CA ALA A 67 -2.76 7.15 5.16
C ALA A 67 -2.72 7.85 6.53
N PHE A 68 -2.33 9.13 6.58
CA PHE A 68 -2.34 9.92 7.82
C PHE A 68 -3.76 10.18 8.30
N ALA A 69 -4.65 10.65 7.43
CA ALA A 69 -6.05 10.90 7.78
C ALA A 69 -6.73 9.64 8.35
N LEU A 70 -6.46 8.47 7.77
CA LEU A 70 -6.99 7.20 8.25
C LEU A 70 -6.45 6.80 9.64
N VAL A 71 -5.21 7.17 9.96
CA VAL A 71 -4.59 6.90 11.26
C VAL A 71 -5.18 7.81 12.33
N GLU A 72 -5.32 9.11 12.05
CA GLU A 72 -5.96 10.06 12.96
C GLU A 72 -7.41 9.66 13.24
N GLU A 73 -8.20 9.37 12.19
CA GLU A 73 -9.57 8.87 12.35
C GLU A 73 -9.65 7.56 13.16
N ALA A 74 -8.64 6.69 13.04
CA ALA A 74 -8.60 5.45 13.79
C ALA A 74 -8.35 5.68 15.28
N SER A 75 -7.52 6.66 15.63
CA SER A 75 -7.30 7.11 17.00
C SER A 75 -8.57 7.73 17.58
N ASP A 76 -9.20 8.65 16.85
CA ASP A 76 -10.45 9.30 17.26
C ASP A 76 -11.56 8.28 17.55
N LEU A 77 -11.68 7.24 16.71
CA LEU A 77 -12.66 6.17 16.90
C LEU A 77 -12.48 5.37 18.18
N ILE A 78 -11.23 5.22 18.64
CA ILE A 78 -10.93 4.51 19.89
C ILE A 78 -11.24 5.43 21.08
N ASP A 79 -10.87 6.70 21.00
CA ASP A 79 -11.05 7.68 22.07
C ASP A 79 -12.52 8.04 22.28
N ASP A 80 -13.31 8.16 21.20
CA ASP A 80 -14.74 8.47 21.25
C ASP A 80 -15.62 7.25 21.57
N ALA A 81 -15.06 6.04 21.62
CA ALA A 81 -15.84 4.84 21.85
C ALA A 81 -16.44 4.82 23.27
N PRO A 82 -17.76 4.62 23.42
CA PRO A 82 -18.33 4.46 24.75
C PRO A 82 -17.80 3.17 25.39
N LEU A 83 -17.62 3.19 26.72
CA LEU A 83 -17.06 2.09 27.52
C LEU A 83 -18.02 0.89 27.69
N VAL A 84 -18.67 0.50 26.60
CA VAL A 84 -19.55 -0.67 26.48
C VAL A 84 -18.83 -1.70 25.61
N ALA A 85 -18.77 -2.96 26.06
CA ALA A 85 -17.97 -4.00 25.43
C ALA A 85 -18.24 -4.19 23.92
N GLU A 86 -19.49 -4.08 23.47
CA GLU A 86 -19.84 -4.20 22.05
C GLU A 86 -19.36 -3.00 21.23
N ALA A 87 -19.48 -1.79 21.78
CA ALA A 87 -19.04 -0.57 21.13
C ALA A 87 -17.51 -0.54 21.01
N LEU A 88 -16.79 -0.95 22.06
CA LEU A 88 -15.34 -1.04 22.05
C LEU A 88 -14.85 -2.07 21.02
N ARG A 89 -15.51 -3.24 20.90
CA ARG A 89 -15.18 -4.23 19.86
C ARG A 89 -15.40 -3.67 18.45
N LYS A 90 -16.50 -2.95 18.23
CA LYS A 90 -16.78 -2.33 16.94
C LYS A 90 -15.73 -1.25 16.60
N ALA A 91 -15.37 -0.40 17.56
CA ALA A 91 -14.35 0.62 17.41
C ALA A 91 -12.98 0.00 17.09
N ASP A 92 -12.57 -1.01 17.85
CA ASP A 92 -11.32 -1.77 17.60
C ASP A 92 -11.29 -2.39 16.20
N MET A 93 -12.37 -3.02 15.75
CA MET A 93 -12.46 -3.58 14.39
C MET A 93 -12.34 -2.48 13.31
N GLN A 94 -12.96 -1.32 13.52
CA GLN A 94 -12.91 -0.20 12.59
C GLN A 94 -11.53 0.47 12.55
N ALA A 95 -10.89 0.64 13.70
CA ALA A 95 -9.55 1.18 13.81
C ALA A 95 -8.54 0.24 13.13
N LYS A 96 -8.59 -1.07 13.41
CA LYS A 96 -7.74 -2.07 12.74
C LYS A 96 -7.89 -2.07 11.23
N ALA A 97 -9.12 -1.98 10.72
CA ALA A 97 -9.36 -1.91 9.28
C ALA A 97 -8.76 -0.63 8.65
N ARG A 98 -8.79 0.50 9.35
CA ARG A 98 -8.17 1.76 8.93
C ARG A 98 -6.66 1.71 8.98
N PHE A 99 -6.06 1.21 10.05
CA PHE A 99 -4.61 1.00 10.15
C PHE A 99 -4.10 0.10 9.02
N TRP A 100 -4.73 -1.05 8.80
CA TRP A 100 -4.37 -1.95 7.70
C TRP A 100 -4.45 -1.27 6.32
N ARG A 101 -5.43 -0.38 6.13
CA ARG A 101 -5.53 0.40 4.89
C ARG A 101 -4.41 1.44 4.80
N ALA A 102 -4.10 2.16 5.89
CA ALA A 102 -3.01 3.13 5.94
C ALA A 102 -1.64 2.48 5.64
N GLU A 103 -1.37 1.31 6.22
CA GLU A 103 -0.16 0.51 5.96
C GLU A 103 0.04 0.21 4.47
N ARG A 104 -1.07 -0.07 3.75
CA ARG A 104 -1.02 -0.39 2.31
C ARG A 104 -0.89 0.84 1.43
N LEU A 105 -1.42 1.99 1.86
CA LEU A 105 -1.35 3.24 1.12
C LEU A 105 -0.01 3.95 1.28
N ASN A 106 0.63 3.81 2.45
CA ASN A 106 1.94 4.37 2.74
C ASN A 106 2.77 3.35 3.56
N ARG A 107 3.34 2.38 2.84
CA ARG A 107 4.16 1.33 3.44
C ARG A 107 5.46 1.85 4.02
N GLU A 108 5.99 2.94 3.49
CA GLU A 108 7.24 3.53 3.96
C GLU A 108 7.14 4.03 5.40
N GLN A 109 6.03 4.69 5.73
CA GLN A 109 5.84 5.30 7.05
C GLN A 109 5.08 4.40 8.03
N PHE A 110 4.03 3.72 7.57
CA PHE A 110 3.17 2.91 8.45
C PHE A 110 3.36 1.41 8.27
N GLY A 111 4.05 0.98 7.22
CA GLY A 111 4.23 -0.44 6.95
C GLY A 111 5.05 -1.13 8.02
N GLN A 112 4.63 -2.32 8.42
CA GLN A 112 5.42 -3.16 9.31
C GLN A 112 6.74 -3.52 8.63
N ARG A 113 7.85 -3.12 9.28
CA ARG A 113 9.18 -3.58 8.90
C ARG A 113 9.28 -5.06 9.29
N VAL A 114 9.12 -5.93 8.29
CA VAL A 114 9.49 -7.33 8.42
C VAL A 114 11.02 -7.35 8.40
N GLU A 115 11.63 -7.18 9.57
CA GLU A 115 13.03 -7.51 9.76
C GLU A 115 13.16 -9.01 9.56
N GLY A 116 13.45 -9.42 8.32
CA GLY A 116 13.69 -10.80 7.94
C GLY A 116 14.93 -11.30 8.64
N GLY A 117 14.79 -11.74 9.89
CA GLY A 117 15.82 -12.42 10.63
C GLY A 117 16.13 -13.73 9.93
N VAL A 118 17.19 -13.75 9.11
CA VAL A 118 17.70 -15.00 8.54
C VAL A 118 18.38 -15.76 9.67
N THR A 119 17.64 -16.66 10.33
CA THR A 119 18.22 -17.57 11.32
C THR A 119 19.01 -18.66 10.60
N ILE A 120 20.32 -18.47 10.45
CA ILE A 120 21.22 -19.50 9.93
C ILE A 120 21.50 -20.52 11.04
N ASN A 121 20.93 -21.71 10.91
CA ASN A 121 21.21 -22.83 11.80
C ASN A 121 22.58 -23.44 11.45
N LEU A 122 23.64 -22.93 12.08
CA LEU A 122 25.05 -23.36 11.88
C LEU A 122 25.24 -24.88 12.07
N ASN A 123 24.49 -25.50 12.97
CA ASN A 123 24.58 -26.94 13.24
C ASN A 123 24.10 -27.79 12.05
N ALA A 124 23.04 -27.35 11.36
CA ALA A 124 22.55 -28.03 10.16
C ALA A 124 23.55 -27.89 9.01
N LEU A 125 24.12 -26.69 8.83
CA LEU A 125 25.15 -26.42 7.83
C LEU A 125 26.39 -27.29 8.03
N HIS A 126 26.83 -27.46 9.29
CA HIS A 126 27.99 -28.29 9.62
C HIS A 126 27.75 -29.77 9.33
N LEU A 127 26.60 -30.32 9.72
CA LEU A 127 26.25 -31.71 9.44
C LEU A 127 26.12 -31.99 7.94
N ASP A 128 25.55 -31.05 7.18
CA ASP A 128 25.45 -31.18 5.72
C ASP A 128 26.82 -31.09 5.04
N ALA A 129 27.72 -30.23 5.55
CA ALA A 129 29.10 -30.16 5.08
C ALA A 129 29.87 -31.47 5.35
N VAL A 130 29.72 -32.06 6.54
CA VAL A 130 30.34 -33.35 6.87
C VAL A 130 29.77 -34.46 6.00
N ARG A 131 28.44 -34.50 5.78
CA ARG A 131 27.81 -35.48 4.89
C ARG A 131 28.27 -35.34 3.44
N ALA A 132 28.42 -34.12 2.94
CA ALA A 132 28.94 -33.86 1.59
C ALA A 132 30.40 -34.35 1.45
N LEU A 133 31.21 -34.18 2.49
CA LEU A 133 32.58 -34.66 2.55
C LEU A 133 32.65 -36.19 2.60
N SER A 134 31.82 -36.83 3.44
CA SER A 134 31.77 -38.29 3.60
C SER A 134 31.19 -39.04 2.40
N ALA A 135 30.30 -38.41 1.63
CA ALA A 135 29.67 -39.00 0.45
C ALA A 135 30.55 -39.02 -0.81
N GLY A 136 31.81 -38.56 -0.73
CA GLY A 136 32.78 -38.65 -1.84
C GLY A 136 32.35 -37.92 -3.12
N ARG A 137 31.52 -36.87 -3.03
CA ARG A 137 31.23 -35.99 -4.17
C ARG A 137 32.39 -35.03 -4.41
N THR A 138 33.45 -35.51 -5.04
CA THR A 138 34.32 -34.70 -5.92
C THR A 138 33.63 -34.51 -7.27
N GLY A 139 32.44 -33.92 -7.25
CA GLY A 139 31.67 -33.56 -8.43
C GLY A 139 30.97 -32.25 -8.15
N ALA A 140 31.44 -31.20 -8.83
CA ALA A 140 30.98 -29.82 -8.83
C ALA A 140 29.84 -29.52 -7.84
N LEU A 141 30.16 -28.73 -6.81
CA LEU A 141 29.13 -27.94 -6.12
C LEU A 141 28.25 -27.29 -7.20
N PRO A 142 26.91 -27.40 -7.16
CA PRO A 142 26.11 -26.52 -7.97
C PRO A 142 26.57 -25.10 -7.61
N ALA A 143 27.07 -24.37 -8.60
CA ALA A 143 27.47 -22.99 -8.41
C ALA A 143 26.33 -22.31 -7.66
N ALA A 144 26.65 -21.71 -6.50
CA ALA A 144 25.70 -20.89 -5.80
C ALA A 144 25.07 -19.96 -6.84
N GLN A 145 23.78 -20.14 -7.11
CA GLN A 145 23.07 -19.18 -7.93
C GLN A 145 23.09 -17.91 -7.09
N ALA A 146 24.05 -17.03 -7.39
CA ALA A 146 24.02 -15.67 -6.95
C ALA A 146 22.74 -15.09 -7.56
N VAL A 147 21.69 -15.04 -6.74
CA VAL A 147 20.55 -14.19 -7.06
C VAL A 147 21.10 -12.78 -6.97
N GLU A 148 21.28 -12.13 -8.13
CA GLU A 148 21.59 -10.71 -8.20
C GLU A 148 20.52 -9.94 -7.43
N ILE A 149 20.90 -9.41 -6.28
CA ILE A 149 20.07 -8.51 -5.51
C ILE A 149 20.18 -7.15 -6.23
N PRO A 150 19.08 -6.55 -6.71
CA PRO A 150 19.14 -5.20 -7.25
C PRO A 150 19.69 -4.27 -6.15
N ALA A 151 20.72 -3.50 -6.50
CA ALA A 151 21.36 -2.58 -5.58
C ALA A 151 20.31 -1.73 -4.87
N LEU A 152 20.36 -1.73 -3.53
CA LEU A 152 19.56 -0.82 -2.73
C LEU A 152 19.83 0.62 -3.23
N PRO A 153 18.81 1.42 -3.56
CA PRO A 153 19.03 2.83 -3.83
C PRO A 153 19.66 3.45 -2.59
N ALA A 154 20.74 4.21 -2.80
CA ALA A 154 21.43 4.91 -1.73
C ALA A 154 20.42 5.73 -0.90
N PRO A 155 20.56 5.78 0.43
CA PRO A 155 19.72 6.66 1.24
C PRO A 155 19.92 8.08 0.71
N ALA A 156 18.82 8.74 0.35
CA ALA A 156 18.84 10.14 -0.01
C ALA A 156 19.43 10.91 1.18
N GLU A 157 20.63 11.46 1.00
CA GLU A 157 21.22 12.39 1.94
C GLU A 157 20.24 13.57 2.04
N HIS A 158 19.55 13.67 3.17
CA HIS A 158 18.86 14.89 3.55
C HIS A 158 19.93 15.96 3.75
N ALA A 159 20.18 16.73 2.70
CA ALA A 159 20.83 18.03 2.81
C ALA A 159 19.95 18.89 3.71
N GLY A 160 20.42 19.09 4.94
CA GLY A 160 19.92 20.15 5.80
C GLY A 160 20.32 21.50 5.20
N GLU A 161 19.33 22.33 4.94
CA GLU A 161 19.40 23.78 5.04
C GLU A 161 18.44 24.22 6.16
#